data_AF-J2LBU8-F1
#
_entry.id   AF-J2LBU8-F1
#
_cell.length_a   1.000
_cell.length_b   1.000
_cell.length_c   1.000
_cell.angle_alpha   90.00
_cell.angle_beta   90.00
_cell.angle_gamma   90.00
#
_symmetry.space_group_name_H-M   'P 1'
#
loop_
_entity.id
_entity.type
_entity.pdbx_description
1 polymer ?
#
loop_
_entity_poly.entity_id
_entity_poly.type
_entity_poly.pdbx_seq_one_letter_code
_entity_poly.pdbx_strand_id
1 'polypeptide(L)'
;MMRLFHFSDDPAIAVFEPRPVRVPSERLAGMEWLNGPLVWAIDDIHDFMYLFPRDCPRILIWATPETLDEDRRLLGDWRGAAYIERGWLARL
;
A
#
# COMPACT_ATOMS: atom_id res chain seq x y z
N MET A 1 -15.33 -13.23 -4.04
CA MET A 1 -14.88 -12.45 -5.22
C MET A 1 -13.92 -11.39 -4.70
N MET A 2 -12.70 -11.29 -5.25
CA MET A 2 -11.72 -10.28 -4.84
C MET A 2 -12.14 -8.91 -5.40
N ARG A 3 -12.11 -7.87 -4.58
CA ARG A 3 -12.33 -6.49 -5.01
C ARG A 3 -10.99 -5.81 -5.23
N LEU A 4 -10.90 -4.99 -6.27
CA LEU A 4 -9.72 -4.20 -6.57
C LEU A 4 -10.07 -2.72 -6.45
N PHE A 5 -9.13 -1.94 -5.90
CA PHE A 5 -9.30 -0.52 -5.65
C PHE A 5 -8.15 0.29 -6.25
N HIS A 6 -8.47 1.54 -6.60
CA HIS A 6 -7.50 2.60 -6.89
C HIS A 6 -7.67 3.70 -5.84
N PHE A 7 -6.55 4.23 -5.34
CA PHE A 7 -6.54 5.27 -4.32
C PHE A 7 -5.86 6.53 -4.85
N SER A 8 -6.38 7.68 -4.43
CA SER A 8 -5.85 8.99 -4.77
C SER A 8 -6.03 9.93 -3.59
N ASP A 9 -4.99 10.69 -3.27
CA ASP A 9 -5.06 11.79 -2.30
C ASP A 9 -5.81 13.01 -2.88
N ASP A 10 -5.97 13.06 -4.21
CA ASP A 10 -6.77 14.06 -4.89
C ASP A 10 -8.24 13.60 -4.96
N PRO A 11 -9.17 14.21 -4.20
CA PRO A 11 -10.58 13.85 -4.21
C PRO A 11 -11.31 14.27 -5.50
N ALA A 12 -10.70 15.14 -6.31
CA ALA A 12 -11.26 15.58 -7.59
C ALA A 12 -10.78 14.73 -8.77
N ILE A 13 -9.96 13.69 -8.54
CA ILE A 13 -9.47 12.83 -9.62
C ILE A 13 -10.65 12.16 -10.35
N ALA A 14 -10.70 12.33 -11.68
CA ALA A 14 -11.71 11.69 -12.52
C ALA A 14 -11.14 10.48 -13.27
N VAL A 15 -9.83 10.49 -13.56
CA VAL A 15 -9.16 9.48 -14.37
C VAL A 15 -7.76 9.21 -13.80
N PHE A 16 -7.38 7.95 -13.68
CA PHE A 16 -6.02 7.55 -13.36
C PHE A 16 -5.21 7.41 -14.64
N GLU A 17 -4.25 8.32 -14.84
CA GLU A 17 -3.30 8.22 -15.95
C GLU A 17 -2.08 7.35 -15.55
N PRO A 18 -1.60 6.46 -16.43
CA PRO A 18 -0.40 5.67 -16.17
C PRO A 18 0.82 6.55 -15.83
N ARG A 19 1.40 6.37 -14.64
CA ARG A 19 2.55 7.17 -14.20
C ARG A 19 3.86 6.43 -14.44
N PRO A 20 4.89 7.07 -15.00
CA PRO A 20 6.19 6.46 -15.16
C PRO A 20 6.82 6.15 -13.80
N VAL A 21 7.50 5.01 -13.70
CA VAL A 21 8.28 4.64 -12.53
C VAL A 21 9.52 5.53 -12.46
N ARG A 22 9.65 6.32 -11.37
CA ARG A 22 10.77 7.26 -11.19
C ARG A 22 12.08 6.56 -10.85
N VAL A 23 12.01 5.50 -10.05
CA VAL A 23 13.15 4.68 -9.65
C VAL A 23 12.81 3.24 -10.02
N PRO A 24 13.39 2.69 -11.10
CA PRO A 24 13.10 1.32 -11.50
C PRO A 24 13.61 0.36 -10.42
N SER A 25 12.84 -0.69 -10.16
CA SER A 25 13.28 -1.80 -9.30
C SER A 25 13.87 -2.91 -10.16
N GLU A 26 14.76 -3.72 -9.58
CA GLU A 26 15.15 -4.99 -10.21
C GLU A 26 13.89 -5.85 -10.40
N ARG A 27 13.71 -6.38 -11.61
CA ARG A 27 12.57 -7.23 -11.99
C ARG A 27 13.07 -8.57 -12.46
N LEU A 28 12.24 -9.59 -12.29
CA LEU A 28 12.48 -10.90 -12.89
C LEU A 28 12.52 -10.77 -14.42
N ALA A 29 13.26 -11.67 -15.06
CA ALA A 29 13.35 -11.72 -16.52
C ALA A 29 11.96 -11.84 -17.15
N GLY A 30 11.65 -10.99 -18.13
CA GLY A 30 10.33 -10.90 -18.78
C GLY A 30 9.30 -10.04 -18.03
N MET A 31 9.66 -9.47 -16.88
CA MET A 31 8.82 -8.56 -16.09
C MET A 31 9.33 -7.12 -16.09
N GLU A 32 10.24 -6.78 -17.00
CA GLU A 32 10.83 -5.44 -17.14
C GLU A 32 9.77 -4.37 -17.43
N TRP A 33 8.66 -4.77 -18.06
CA TRP A 33 7.49 -3.92 -18.32
C TRP A 33 6.86 -3.36 -17.03
N LEU A 34 7.09 -3.96 -15.86
CA LEU A 34 6.67 -3.43 -14.56
C LEU A 34 7.38 -2.13 -14.16
N ASN A 35 8.45 -1.75 -14.87
CA ASN A 35 9.09 -0.44 -14.75
C ASN A 35 8.54 0.59 -15.76
N GLY A 36 7.57 0.20 -16.61
CA GLY A 36 6.85 1.10 -17.51
C GLY A 36 5.76 1.92 -16.81
N PRO A 37 5.07 2.82 -17.53
CA PRO A 37 3.98 3.60 -16.99
C PRO A 37 2.75 2.71 -16.72
N LEU A 38 2.25 2.74 -15.48
CA LEU A 38 1.17 1.85 -15.03
C LEU A 38 0.17 2.60 -14.14
N VAL A 39 -1.06 2.07 -14.09
CA VAL A 39 -2.04 2.37 -13.04
C VAL A 39 -2.14 1.15 -12.15
N TRP A 40 -1.81 1.31 -10.87
CA TRP A 40 -1.79 0.21 -9.90
C TRP A 40 -3.15 0.07 -9.21
N ALA A 41 -3.61 -1.16 -9.08
CA ALA A 41 -4.73 -1.53 -8.22
C ALA A 41 -4.23 -2.34 -7.03
N ILE A 42 -4.99 -2.32 -5.94
CA ILE A 42 -4.75 -3.16 -4.77
C ILE A 42 -6.01 -3.92 -4.38
N ASP A 43 -5.84 -5.12 -3.83
CA ASP A 43 -6.96 -5.89 -3.30
C ASP A 43 -7.52 -5.29 -2.00
N ASP A 44 -8.70 -5.78 -1.61
CA ASP A 44 -9.41 -5.29 -0.43
C ASP A 44 -8.81 -5.73 0.91
N ILE A 45 -7.95 -6.75 0.92
CA ILE A 45 -7.25 -7.20 2.13
C ILE A 45 -6.11 -6.22 2.44
N HIS A 46 -5.44 -5.71 1.41
CA HIS A 46 -4.29 -4.81 1.53
C HIS A 46 -4.60 -3.32 1.31
N ASP A 47 -5.87 -2.95 1.17
CA ASP A 47 -6.29 -1.57 0.88
C ASP A 47 -5.77 -0.53 1.90
N PHE A 48 -5.52 -0.95 3.15
CA PHE A 48 -4.98 -0.09 4.21
C PHE A 48 -3.62 0.51 3.88
N MET A 49 -2.88 -0.07 2.92
CA MET A 49 -1.61 0.46 2.46
C MET A 49 -1.70 1.86 1.86
N TYR A 50 -2.90 2.23 1.41
CA TYR A 50 -3.18 3.51 0.77
C TYR A 50 -4.03 4.47 1.62
N LEU A 51 -4.26 4.17 2.91
CA LEU A 51 -5.05 5.04 3.82
C LEU A 51 -4.24 6.18 4.45
N PHE A 52 -3.05 6.46 3.93
CA PHE A 52 -2.18 7.53 4.41
C PHE A 52 -1.69 8.35 3.22
N PRO A 53 -1.57 9.69 3.34
CA PRO A 53 -1.09 10.55 2.27
C PRO A 53 0.20 10.01 1.68
N ARG A 54 0.34 9.98 0.35
CA ARG A 54 1.43 9.27 -0.35
C ARG A 54 2.84 9.55 0.18
N ASP A 55 3.10 10.79 0.56
CA ASP A 55 4.42 11.22 1.05
C ASP A 55 4.64 10.95 2.54
N CYS A 56 3.65 10.42 3.27
CA CYS A 56 3.78 10.01 4.66
C CYS A 56 4.70 8.79 4.78
N PRO A 57 5.88 8.92 5.44
CA PRO A 57 6.71 7.77 5.77
C PRO A 57 5.93 6.84 6.70
N ARG A 58 5.88 5.56 6.33
CA ARG A 58 5.08 4.58 7.06
C ARG A 58 5.72 3.19 7.04
N ILE A 59 5.53 2.46 8.14
CA ILE A 59 5.72 1.02 8.21
C ILE A 59 4.35 0.42 8.48
N LEU A 60 3.98 -0.57 7.69
CA LEU A 60 2.74 -1.30 7.84
C LEU A 60 3.07 -2.74 8.17
N ILE A 61 2.42 -3.27 9.21
CA ILE A 61 2.58 -4.65 9.62
C ILE A 61 1.22 -5.34 9.65
N TRP A 62 1.18 -6.60 9.23
CA TRP A 62 0.01 -7.46 9.29
C TRP A 62 0.47 -8.91 9.43
N ALA A 63 -0.39 -9.78 9.95
CA ALA A 63 -0.08 -11.20 10.06
C ALA A 63 -0.25 -11.90 8.70
N THR A 64 0.69 -12.77 8.38
CA THR A 64 0.62 -13.73 7.27
C THR A 64 0.27 -15.13 7.80
N PRO A 65 0.01 -16.13 6.94
CA PRO A 65 -0.17 -17.53 7.36
C PRO A 65 1.02 -18.10 8.13
N GLU A 66 2.22 -17.56 7.93
CA GLU A 66 3.47 -18.00 8.56
C GLU A 66 3.80 -17.25 9.86
N THR A 67 3.01 -16.21 10.20
CA THR A 67 3.21 -15.44 11.44
C THR A 67 2.91 -16.29 12.67
N LEU A 68 3.82 -16.29 13.65
CA LEU A 68 3.65 -17.04 14.89
C LEU A 68 2.44 -16.55 15.69
N ASP A 69 1.78 -17.47 16.41
CA ASP A 69 0.60 -17.13 17.21
C ASP A 69 0.88 -16.08 18.29
N GLU A 70 2.11 -16.05 18.82
CA GLU A 70 2.53 -15.04 19.80
C GLU A 70 2.63 -13.64 19.20
N ASP A 71 3.17 -13.51 18.00
CA ASP A 71 3.26 -12.24 17.28
C ASP A 71 1.87 -11.79 16.81
N ARG A 72 1.05 -12.75 16.33
CA ARG A 72 -0.34 -12.48 15.95
C ARG A 72 -1.14 -11.89 17.11
N ARG A 73 -0.92 -12.36 18.35
CA ARG A 73 -1.58 -11.80 19.54
C ARG A 73 -1.24 -10.33 19.79
N LEU A 74 -0.08 -9.84 19.34
CA LEU A 74 0.28 -8.42 19.47
C LEU A 74 -0.59 -7.51 18.60
N LEU A 75 -1.14 -8.01 17.50
CA LEU A 75 -2.08 -7.28 16.64
C LEU A 75 -3.51 -7.26 17.23
N GLY A 76 -3.85 -8.18 18.13
CA GLY A 76 -5.21 -8.34 18.64
C GLY A 76 -6.21 -8.64 17.51
N ASP A 77 -7.38 -8.00 17.56
CA ASP A 77 -8.43 -8.14 16.54
C ASP A 77 -8.22 -7.21 15.32
N TRP A 78 -7.13 -6.45 15.29
CA TRP A 78 -6.84 -5.55 14.19
C TRP A 78 -6.25 -6.31 13.01
N ARG A 79 -6.68 -5.97 11.79
CA ARG A 79 -6.13 -6.55 10.55
C ARG A 79 -4.65 -6.22 10.31
N GLY A 80 -4.14 -5.18 10.95
CA GLY A 80 -2.77 -4.71 10.83
C GLY A 80 -2.53 -3.46 11.65
N ALA A 81 -1.27 -3.04 11.77
CA ALA A 81 -0.87 -1.82 12.44
C ALA A 81 -0.04 -0.93 11.52
N ALA A 82 -0.25 0.38 11.64
CA ALA A 82 0.49 1.39 10.90
C ALA A 82 1.33 2.24 11.86
N TYR A 83 2.61 2.36 11.55
CA TYR A 83 3.54 3.23 12.24
C TYR A 83 3.92 4.35 11.31
N ILE A 84 3.65 5.59 11.72
CA ILE A 84 3.97 6.80 10.97
C ILE A 84 4.78 7.74 11.84
N GLU A 85 5.48 8.66 11.21
CA GLU A 85 6.13 9.75 11.94
C GLU A 85 5.09 10.66 12.59
N ARG A 86 5.27 11.00 13.87
CA ARG A 86 4.33 11.81 14.66
C ARG A 86 3.93 13.12 13.99
N GLY A 87 4.84 13.75 13.25
CA GLY A 87 4.59 15.01 12.55
C GLY A 87 3.49 14.95 11.48
N TRP A 88 3.10 13.75 11.05
CA TRP A 88 2.04 13.54 10.07
C TRP A 88 0.64 13.45 10.67
N LEU A 89 0.49 13.38 12.00
CA LEU A 89 -0.82 13.19 12.63
C LEU A 89 -1.84 14.28 12.27
N ALA A 90 -1.39 15.53 12.10
CA ALA A 90 -2.28 16.64 11.72
C ALA A 90 -2.62 16.68 10.21
N ARG A 91 -2.06 15.77 9.42
CA ARG A 91 -2.22 15.67 7.95
C ARG A 91 -2.97 14.41 7.53
N LEU A 92 -3.32 13.55 8.48
CA LEU A 92 -4.25 12.43 8.27
C LEU A 92 -5.68 12.96 8.21
#